data_AF-A0A7W0RV80-F1
#
_entry.id   AF-A0A7W0RV80-F1
#
_cell.length_a   1.000
_cell.length_b   1.000
_cell.length_c   1.000
_cell.angle_alpha   90.00
_cell.angle_beta   90.00
_cell.angle_gamma   90.00
#
_symmetry.space_group_name_H-M   'P 1'
#
loop_
_entity.id
_entity.type
_entity.pdbx_description
1 polymer ?
#
loop_
_entity_poly.entity_id
_entity_poly.type
_entity_poly.pdbx_seq_one_letter_code
_entity_poly.pdbx_strand_id
1 'polypeptide(L)'
;MPERAVQEAFRALADPSRRDILRRLSGGEMTVAEVAAPLPMTRAAVKKHLDILEAANLVSAHAAGRTRLNRLEPEALRAVSDWIGYFERFWDARLAALQAAVAAEEEERMLNSTITRAVEPTIAKTVYFAAEPARVWPFLVEKDKLGQWLHRAEADLAVGRDFALLRGEGEDARRVCWGRVLEMDPPHRMRTTFTVNALEGLETVVTYALEAVAGGTRLTLTHEGLGAAGDKALVQLMAFDGGWDRHFAELRAALAAAAETNREGE
;
A
#
# COMPACT_ATOMS: atom_id res chain seq x y z
N MET A 1 3.19 -39.49 -7.18
CA MET A 1 2.02 -39.42 -8.06
C MET A 1 2.43 -39.93 -9.44
N PRO A 2 1.63 -40.74 -10.15
CA PRO A 2 2.07 -41.32 -11.41
C PRO A 2 2.15 -40.20 -12.46
N GLU A 3 3.35 -39.95 -12.98
CA GLU A 3 3.73 -38.96 -14.00
C GLU A 3 2.74 -38.87 -15.18
N ARG A 4 2.08 -39.99 -15.49
CA ARG A 4 1.05 -40.10 -16.53
C ARG A 4 -0.19 -39.23 -16.31
N ALA A 5 -0.71 -39.13 -15.08
CA ALA A 5 -1.89 -38.32 -14.80
C ALA A 5 -1.59 -36.82 -14.99
N VAL A 6 -0.41 -36.39 -14.56
CA VAL A 6 0.09 -35.02 -14.77
C VAL A 6 0.26 -34.73 -16.27
N GLN A 7 0.83 -35.68 -17.02
CA GLN A 7 0.99 -35.55 -18.47
C GLN A 7 -0.34 -35.43 -19.21
N GLU A 8 -1.35 -36.20 -18.83
CA GLU A 8 -2.69 -36.15 -19.42
C GLU A 8 -3.38 -34.82 -19.10
N ALA A 9 -3.25 -34.34 -17.86
CA ALA A 9 -3.72 -33.02 -17.47
C ALA A 9 -3.04 -31.91 -18.28
N PHE A 10 -1.72 -31.94 -18.47
CA PHE A 10 -1.01 -30.95 -19.32
C PHE A 10 -1.47 -30.99 -20.78
N ARG A 11 -1.62 -32.18 -21.37
CA ARG A 11 -2.13 -32.33 -22.74
C ARG A 11 -3.56 -31.79 -22.87
N ALA A 12 -4.40 -32.05 -21.87
CA ALA A 12 -5.75 -31.49 -21.81
C ALA A 12 -5.70 -29.96 -21.65
N LEU A 13 -4.85 -29.42 -20.79
CA LEU A 13 -4.76 -27.98 -20.54
C LEU A 13 -4.05 -27.19 -21.65
N ALA A 14 -3.32 -27.83 -22.58
CA ALA A 14 -2.59 -27.15 -23.66
C ALA A 14 -3.50 -26.36 -24.61
N ASP A 15 -4.77 -26.75 -24.74
CA ASP A 15 -5.74 -26.10 -25.62
C ASP A 15 -6.50 -24.98 -24.88
N PRO A 16 -6.52 -23.75 -25.43
CA PRO A 16 -7.20 -22.61 -24.81
C PRO A 16 -8.70 -22.83 -24.60
N SER A 17 -9.39 -23.53 -25.52
CA SER A 17 -10.83 -23.79 -25.43
C SER A 17 -11.15 -24.68 -24.23
N ARG A 18 -10.28 -25.66 -23.93
CA ARG A 18 -10.44 -26.51 -22.75
C ARG A 18 -10.21 -25.73 -21.46
N ARG A 19 -9.26 -24.78 -21.44
CA ARG A 19 -9.07 -23.87 -20.30
C ARG A 19 -10.28 -22.95 -20.09
N ASP A 20 -10.90 -22.47 -21.16
CA ASP A 20 -12.13 -21.66 -21.08
C ASP A 20 -13.32 -22.46 -20.55
N ILE A 21 -13.47 -23.71 -20.97
CA ILE A 21 -14.50 -24.64 -20.45
C ILE A 21 -14.31 -24.85 -18.94
N LEU A 22 -13.08 -25.13 -18.47
CA LEU A 22 -12.79 -25.31 -17.05
C LEU A 22 -13.09 -24.03 -16.24
N ARG A 23 -12.73 -22.84 -16.76
CA ARG A 23 -13.07 -21.55 -16.14
C ARG A 23 -14.57 -21.28 -16.04
N ARG A 24 -15.39 -21.91 -16.89
CA ARG A 24 -16.86 -21.83 -16.78
C ARG A 24 -17.38 -22.76 -15.71
N LEU A 25 -16.90 -24.01 -15.72
CA LEU A 25 -17.29 -25.02 -14.75
C LEU A 25 -16.82 -24.70 -13.32
N SER A 26 -15.85 -23.81 -13.14
CA SER A 26 -15.50 -23.30 -11.80
C SER A 26 -16.62 -22.46 -11.16
N GLY A 27 -17.59 -21.96 -11.95
CA GLY A 27 -18.77 -21.26 -11.45
C GLY A 27 -19.92 -22.18 -11.02
N GLY A 28 -19.82 -23.49 -11.29
CA GLY A 28 -20.87 -24.47 -11.00
C GLY A 28 -21.02 -25.53 -12.09
N GLU A 29 -21.84 -26.54 -11.81
CA GLU A 29 -22.11 -27.62 -12.76
C GLU A 29 -22.96 -27.13 -13.93
N MET A 30 -22.64 -27.61 -15.14
CA MET A 30 -23.32 -27.16 -16.35
C MET A 30 -23.54 -28.31 -17.34
N THR A 31 -24.64 -28.26 -18.07
CA THR A 31 -24.88 -29.09 -19.25
C THR A 31 -23.97 -28.69 -20.41
N VAL A 32 -23.79 -29.58 -21.39
CA VAL A 32 -23.03 -29.28 -22.62
C VAL A 32 -23.60 -28.05 -23.35
N ALA A 33 -24.93 -27.88 -23.32
CA ALA A 33 -25.59 -26.74 -23.97
C ALA A 33 -25.26 -25.41 -23.29
N GLU A 34 -25.22 -25.38 -21.96
CA GLU A 34 -24.88 -24.20 -21.16
C GLU A 34 -23.40 -23.83 -21.31
N VAL A 35 -22.50 -24.82 -21.29
CA VAL A 35 -21.07 -24.60 -21.55
C VAL A 35 -20.85 -24.05 -22.96
N ALA A 36 -21.61 -24.53 -23.96
CA ALA A 36 -21.44 -24.16 -25.36
C ALA A 36 -22.06 -22.80 -25.75
N ALA A 37 -23.16 -22.39 -25.13
CA ALA A 37 -23.93 -21.19 -25.51
C ALA A 37 -23.08 -19.92 -25.77
N PRO A 38 -22.05 -19.62 -24.96
CA PRO A 38 -21.23 -18.42 -25.11
C PRO A 38 -19.85 -18.65 -25.76
N LEU A 39 -19.57 -19.86 -26.26
CA LEU A 39 -18.32 -20.17 -26.95
C LEU A 39 -18.53 -20.12 -28.47
N PRO A 40 -17.55 -19.64 -29.27
CA PRO A 40 -17.65 -19.57 -30.72
C PRO A 40 -17.42 -20.96 -31.38
N MET A 41 -18.07 -22.01 -30.85
CA MET A 41 -17.92 -23.38 -31.32
C MET A 41 -19.21 -24.19 -31.17
N THR A 42 -19.32 -25.29 -31.90
CA THR A 42 -20.51 -26.13 -31.89
C THR A 42 -20.62 -26.95 -30.60
N ARG A 43 -21.84 -27.37 -30.23
CA ARG A 43 -22.06 -28.30 -29.09
C ARG A 43 -21.28 -29.61 -29.25
N ALA A 44 -21.10 -30.08 -30.49
CA ALA A 44 -20.31 -31.28 -30.78
C ALA A 44 -18.81 -31.05 -30.48
N ALA A 45 -18.29 -29.87 -30.80
CA ALA A 45 -16.92 -29.48 -30.45
C ALA A 45 -16.73 -29.38 -28.93
N VAL A 46 -17.67 -28.75 -28.22
CA VAL A 46 -17.65 -28.69 -26.74
C VAL A 46 -17.73 -30.09 -26.12
N LYS A 47 -18.58 -30.97 -26.63
CA LYS A 47 -18.64 -32.36 -26.16
C LYS A 47 -17.29 -33.05 -26.33
N LYS A 48 -16.64 -32.92 -27.48
CA LYS A 48 -15.30 -33.49 -27.71
C LYS A 48 -14.27 -32.96 -26.71
N HIS A 49 -14.33 -31.67 -26.38
CA HIS A 49 -13.47 -31.08 -25.36
C HIS A 49 -13.76 -31.62 -23.96
N LEU A 50 -15.03 -31.78 -23.60
CA LEU A 50 -15.45 -32.39 -22.33
C LEU A 50 -15.00 -33.85 -22.23
N ASP A 51 -15.13 -34.63 -23.30
CA ASP A 51 -14.68 -36.04 -23.33
C ASP A 51 -13.15 -36.12 -23.07
N ILE A 52 -12.36 -35.18 -23.60
CA ILE A 52 -10.90 -35.10 -23.35
C ILE A 52 -10.61 -34.69 -21.90
N LEU A 53 -11.36 -33.73 -21.36
CA LEU A 53 -11.22 -33.28 -19.98
C LEU A 53 -11.62 -34.37 -18.97
N GLU A 54 -12.67 -35.13 -19.27
CA GLU A 54 -13.13 -36.29 -18.50
C GLU A 54 -12.09 -37.42 -18.52
N ALA A 55 -11.50 -37.71 -19.69
CA ALA A 55 -10.40 -38.68 -19.79
C ALA A 55 -9.15 -38.28 -18.98
N ALA A 56 -8.93 -36.97 -18.78
CA ALA A 56 -7.85 -36.44 -17.94
C ALA A 56 -8.24 -36.27 -16.46
N ASN A 57 -9.44 -36.73 -16.06
CA ASN A 57 -10.03 -36.53 -14.73
C ASN A 57 -10.18 -35.07 -14.29
N LEU A 58 -10.11 -34.10 -15.21
CA LEU A 58 -10.29 -32.67 -14.92
C LEU A 58 -11.76 -32.28 -14.82
N VAL A 59 -12.64 -33.10 -15.37
CA VAL A 59 -14.10 -32.94 -15.33
C VAL A 59 -14.72 -34.30 -15.03
N SER A 60 -15.78 -34.32 -14.25
CA SER A 60 -16.68 -35.47 -14.13
C SER A 60 -18.03 -35.14 -14.72
N ALA A 61 -18.78 -36.16 -15.11
CA ALA A 61 -20.14 -35.97 -15.58
C ALA A 61 -21.10 -36.99 -14.99
N HIS A 62 -22.25 -36.52 -14.55
CA HIS A 62 -23.27 -37.36 -13.92
C HIS A 62 -24.66 -37.03 -14.46
N ALA A 63 -25.59 -37.99 -14.32
CA ALA A 63 -26.96 -37.83 -14.77
C ALA A 63 -27.77 -37.07 -13.72
N ALA A 64 -28.44 -35.99 -14.14
CA ALA A 64 -29.44 -35.27 -13.37
C ALA A 64 -30.76 -35.32 -14.14
N GLY A 65 -31.60 -36.31 -13.84
CA GLY A 65 -32.83 -36.57 -14.58
C GLY A 65 -32.55 -36.95 -16.04
N ARG A 66 -33.05 -36.14 -16.98
CA ARG A 66 -32.85 -36.35 -18.44
C ARG A 66 -31.61 -35.65 -19.00
N THR A 67 -30.87 -34.93 -18.15
CA THR A 67 -29.71 -34.13 -18.55
C THR A 67 -28.42 -34.67 -17.95
N ARG A 68 -27.30 -34.47 -18.64
CA ARG A 68 -25.96 -34.78 -18.13
C ARG A 68 -25.28 -33.47 -17.73
N LEU A 69 -24.95 -33.36 -16.45
CA LEU A 69 -24.21 -32.22 -15.89
C LEU A 69 -22.73 -32.56 -15.85
N ASN A 70 -21.90 -31.56 -16.12
CA ASN A 70 -20.45 -31.65 -16.09
C ASN A 70 -19.96 -30.79 -14.92
N ARG A 71 -19.01 -31.30 -14.14
CA ARG A 71 -18.44 -30.66 -12.96
C ARG A 71 -16.92 -30.60 -13.12
N LEU A 72 -16.31 -29.48 -12.74
CA LEU A 72 -14.86 -29.36 -12.58
C LEU A 72 -14.39 -30.21 -11.41
N GLU A 73 -13.30 -30.96 -11.57
CA GLU A 73 -12.64 -31.70 -10.48
C GLU A 73 -11.35 -30.98 -10.06
N PRO A 74 -11.37 -30.14 -9.00
CA PRO A 74 -10.21 -29.33 -8.59
C PRO A 74 -9.01 -30.17 -8.15
N GLU A 75 -9.24 -31.36 -7.61
CA GLU A 75 -8.21 -32.26 -7.12
C GLU A 75 -7.27 -32.70 -8.24
N ALA A 76 -7.79 -32.87 -9.47
CA ALA A 76 -6.96 -33.22 -10.63
C ALA A 76 -6.08 -32.05 -11.09
N LEU A 77 -6.46 -30.80 -10.79
CA LEU A 77 -5.62 -29.62 -11.02
C LEU A 77 -4.48 -29.50 -10.01
N ARG A 78 -4.59 -30.15 -8.84
CA ARG A 78 -3.56 -30.09 -7.79
C ARG A 78 -2.21 -30.56 -8.28
N ALA A 79 -2.16 -31.64 -9.05
CA ALA A 79 -0.91 -32.19 -9.53
C ALA A 79 -0.21 -31.27 -10.57
N VAL A 80 -0.99 -30.52 -11.36
CA VAL A 80 -0.46 -29.48 -12.25
C VAL A 80 0.03 -28.27 -11.44
N SER A 81 -0.74 -27.87 -10.43
CA SER A 81 -0.36 -26.79 -9.51
C SER A 81 0.95 -27.12 -8.77
N ASP A 82 1.09 -28.34 -8.25
CA ASP A 82 2.29 -28.79 -7.54
C ASP A 82 3.51 -28.81 -8.47
N TRP A 83 3.32 -29.23 -9.73
CA TRP A 83 4.39 -29.20 -10.73
C TRP A 83 4.81 -27.76 -11.08
N ILE A 84 3.86 -26.83 -11.22
CA ILE A 84 4.18 -25.41 -11.44
C ILE A 84 4.89 -24.83 -10.20
N GLY A 85 4.39 -25.15 -9.01
CA GLY A 85 4.97 -24.74 -7.72
C GLY A 85 6.40 -25.22 -7.51
N TYR A 86 6.77 -26.39 -8.08
CA TYR A 86 8.16 -26.81 -8.15
C TYR A 86 9.03 -25.73 -8.79
N PHE A 87 8.59 -25.08 -9.87
CA PHE A 87 9.36 -24.04 -10.54
C PHE A 87 9.26 -22.65 -9.88
N GLU A 88 8.25 -22.40 -9.05
CA GLU A 88 8.15 -21.18 -8.24
C GLU A 88 9.38 -21.00 -7.36
N ARG A 89 9.98 -22.09 -6.89
CA ARG A 89 11.24 -22.04 -6.13
C ARG A 89 12.41 -21.38 -6.87
N PHE A 90 12.40 -21.31 -8.21
CA PHE A 90 13.45 -20.63 -8.97
C PHE A 90 13.26 -19.11 -8.96
N TRP A 91 12.01 -18.65 -8.87
CA TRP A 91 11.70 -17.26 -8.59
C TRP A 91 12.04 -16.92 -7.14
N ASP A 92 11.69 -17.81 -6.20
CA ASP A 92 12.05 -17.64 -4.79
C ASP A 92 13.55 -17.68 -4.57
N ALA A 93 14.30 -18.56 -5.25
CA ALA A 93 15.75 -18.62 -5.13
C ALA A 93 16.42 -17.38 -5.71
N ARG A 94 15.91 -16.82 -6.82
CA ARG A 94 16.42 -15.56 -7.37
C ARG A 94 16.04 -14.35 -6.52
N LEU A 95 14.83 -14.33 -5.98
CA LEU A 95 14.37 -13.28 -5.08
C LEU A 95 15.09 -13.35 -3.73
N ALA A 96 15.31 -14.55 -3.20
CA ALA A 96 16.11 -14.80 -2.00
C ALA A 96 17.59 -14.48 -2.23
N ALA A 97 18.15 -14.78 -3.41
CA ALA A 97 19.50 -14.37 -3.78
C ALA A 97 19.61 -12.84 -3.91
N LEU A 98 18.59 -12.17 -4.44
CA LEU A 98 18.52 -10.71 -4.48
C LEU A 98 18.38 -10.13 -3.07
N GLN A 99 17.51 -10.68 -2.22
CA GLN A 99 17.36 -10.29 -0.82
C GLN A 99 18.65 -10.51 -0.04
N ALA A 100 19.35 -11.63 -0.26
CA ALA A 100 20.63 -11.93 0.36
C ALA A 100 21.73 -11.01 -0.18
N ALA A 101 21.72 -10.65 -1.46
CA ALA A 101 22.68 -9.70 -2.03
C ALA A 101 22.45 -8.29 -1.50
N VAL A 102 21.19 -7.83 -1.40
CA VAL A 102 20.84 -6.54 -0.79
C VAL A 102 21.18 -6.54 0.69
N ALA A 103 20.84 -7.60 1.43
CA ALA A 103 21.19 -7.73 2.84
C ALA A 103 22.70 -7.82 3.06
N ALA A 104 23.45 -8.49 2.17
CA ALA A 104 24.91 -8.54 2.22
C ALA A 104 25.54 -7.19 1.86
N GLU A 105 25.00 -6.44 0.90
CA GLU A 105 25.43 -5.06 0.64
C GLU A 105 25.13 -4.16 1.85
N GLU A 106 23.96 -4.32 2.49
CA GLU A 106 23.63 -3.60 3.73
C GLU A 106 24.55 -4.01 4.89
N GLU A 107 24.82 -5.31 5.05
CA GLU A 107 25.68 -5.87 6.09
C GLU A 107 27.16 -5.50 5.87
N GLU A 108 27.65 -5.49 4.63
CA GLU A 108 29.00 -5.02 4.26
C GLU A 108 29.13 -3.50 4.43
N ARG A 109 28.05 -2.74 4.15
CA ARG A 109 27.95 -1.31 4.47
C ARG A 109 27.93 -1.04 5.98
N MET A 110 27.37 -1.97 6.77
CA MET A 110 27.36 -1.94 8.23
C MET A 110 28.70 -2.39 8.85
N LEU A 111 29.36 -3.41 8.31
CA LEU A 111 30.67 -3.93 8.76
C LEU A 111 31.82 -2.98 8.40
N ASN A 112 31.81 -2.37 7.21
CA ASN A 112 32.74 -1.30 6.87
C ASN A 112 32.51 0.00 7.69
N SER A 113 31.46 0.01 8.51
CA SER A 113 31.10 1.06 9.46
C SER A 113 31.26 0.59 10.92
N THR A 114 32.24 -0.26 11.27
CA THR A 114 32.42 -0.82 12.64
C THR A 114 32.67 0.26 13.72
N ILE A 115 31.58 0.86 14.17
CA ILE A 115 31.13 1.21 15.51
C ILE A 115 29.62 1.01 15.40
N THR A 116 28.98 0.20 16.24
CA THR A 116 27.51 0.08 16.26
C THR A 116 26.89 1.45 16.58
N ARG A 117 26.68 2.28 15.55
CA ARG A 117 25.99 3.55 15.66
C ARG A 117 24.51 3.19 15.67
N ALA A 118 23.87 3.33 16.83
CA ALA A 118 22.42 3.41 16.87
C ALA A 118 21.99 4.39 15.78
N VAL A 119 21.26 3.92 14.76
CA VAL A 119 20.70 4.80 13.74
C VAL A 119 19.85 5.81 14.48
N GLU A 120 20.07 7.09 14.23
CA GLU A 120 19.32 8.13 14.91
C GLU A 120 17.83 7.91 14.61
N PRO A 121 17.01 7.67 15.64
CA PRO A 121 15.64 7.25 15.45
C PRO A 121 14.85 8.40 14.79
N THR A 122 14.29 8.11 13.63
CA THR A 122 13.59 9.08 12.77
C THR A 122 12.18 8.58 12.51
N ILE A 123 11.19 9.47 12.55
CA ILE A 123 9.82 9.12 12.13
C ILE A 123 9.67 9.52 10.67
N ALA A 124 9.19 8.59 9.83
CA ALA A 124 8.85 8.84 8.44
C ALA A 124 7.38 8.44 8.18
N LYS A 125 6.56 9.38 7.73
CA LYS A 125 5.15 9.16 7.38
C LYS A 125 4.93 9.55 5.92
N THR A 126 4.08 8.80 5.22
CA THR A 126 3.68 9.11 3.84
C THR A 126 2.18 9.01 3.70
N VAL A 127 1.57 10.04 3.12
CA VAL A 127 0.14 10.11 2.85
C VAL A 127 -0.14 10.63 1.45
N TYR A 128 -1.30 10.28 0.91
CA TYR A 128 -1.73 10.64 -0.44
C TYR A 128 -3.04 11.43 -0.41
N PHE A 129 -3.17 12.40 -1.31
CA PHE A 129 -4.36 13.23 -1.45
C PHE A 129 -4.78 13.31 -2.91
N ALA A 130 -6.09 13.25 -3.18
CA ALA A 130 -6.67 13.47 -4.51
C ALA A 130 -6.76 14.98 -4.84
N ALA A 131 -5.65 15.68 -4.69
CA ALA A 131 -5.51 17.11 -4.96
C ALA A 131 -4.08 17.40 -5.41
N GLU A 132 -3.90 18.42 -6.25
CA GLU A 132 -2.58 18.89 -6.71
C GLU A 132 -1.76 19.50 -5.55
N PRO A 133 -0.42 19.49 -5.61
CA PRO A 133 0.42 19.98 -4.50
C PRO A 133 0.10 21.42 -4.10
N ALA A 134 -0.23 22.27 -5.07
CA ALA A 134 -0.63 23.67 -4.83
C ALA A 134 -1.92 23.82 -4.00
N ARG A 135 -2.81 22.81 -3.99
CA ARG A 135 -4.01 22.80 -3.13
C ARG A 135 -3.73 22.24 -1.74
N VAL A 136 -2.75 21.35 -1.61
CA VAL A 136 -2.34 20.77 -0.32
C VAL A 136 -1.45 21.74 0.46
N TRP A 137 -0.55 22.46 -0.24
CA TRP A 137 0.43 23.36 0.36
C TRP A 137 -0.13 24.39 1.36
N PRO A 138 -1.25 25.09 1.07
CA PRO A 138 -1.92 25.95 2.03
C PRO A 138 -2.16 25.34 3.41
N PHE A 139 -2.46 24.03 3.50
CA PHE A 139 -2.69 23.36 4.77
C PHE A 139 -1.42 23.21 5.62
N LEU A 140 -0.23 23.40 5.04
CA LEU A 140 1.03 23.37 5.78
C LEU A 140 1.47 24.75 6.27
N VAL A 141 1.00 25.83 5.65
CA VAL A 141 1.56 27.18 5.88
C VAL A 141 0.53 28.24 6.28
N GLU A 142 -0.71 28.16 5.81
CA GLU A 142 -1.75 29.15 6.15
C GLU A 142 -2.34 28.80 7.52
N LYS A 143 -2.32 29.76 8.45
CA LYS A 143 -2.69 29.53 9.86
C LYS A 143 -4.08 28.92 10.03
N ASP A 144 -5.03 29.37 9.19
CA ASP A 144 -6.44 28.99 9.28
C ASP A 144 -6.67 27.56 8.75
N LYS A 145 -5.82 27.08 7.85
CA LYS A 145 -5.86 25.70 7.33
C LYS A 145 -4.98 24.75 8.13
N LEU A 146 -3.82 25.21 8.56
CA LEU A 146 -2.93 24.47 9.46
C LEU A 146 -3.63 24.13 10.78
N GLY A 147 -4.42 25.06 11.31
CA GLY A 147 -5.23 24.88 12.51
C GLY A 147 -6.31 23.80 12.41
N GLN A 148 -6.69 23.38 11.19
CA GLN A 148 -7.75 22.38 10.98
C GLN A 148 -7.29 20.95 11.25
N TRP A 149 -5.99 20.67 11.19
CA TRP A 149 -5.46 19.31 11.31
C TRP A 149 -4.33 19.13 12.31
N LEU A 150 -3.56 20.19 12.56
CA LEU A 150 -2.48 20.18 13.54
C LEU A 150 -2.92 20.90 14.80
N HIS A 151 -2.57 22.18 14.91
CA HIS A 151 -2.86 23.07 16.02
C HIS A 151 -2.93 24.50 15.49
N ARG A 152 -3.72 25.36 16.14
CA ARG A 152 -3.91 26.75 15.72
C ARG A 152 -2.58 27.50 15.72
N ALA A 153 -2.22 28.12 14.60
CA ALA A 153 -1.10 29.04 14.51
C ALA A 153 -1.56 30.50 14.70
N GLU A 154 -0.69 31.36 15.21
CA GLU A 154 -0.98 32.79 15.36
C GLU A 154 -0.86 33.57 14.04
N ALA A 155 0.01 33.10 13.14
CA ALA A 155 0.29 33.68 11.84
C ALA A 155 0.67 32.59 10.84
N ASP A 156 0.64 32.92 9.56
CA ASP A 156 1.11 32.04 8.50
C ASP A 156 2.61 31.76 8.66
N LEU A 157 3.01 30.52 8.37
CA LEU A 157 4.41 30.12 8.44
C LEU A 157 5.18 30.74 7.28
N ALA A 158 6.34 31.31 7.59
CA ALA A 158 7.21 31.95 6.60
C ALA A 158 8.68 31.65 6.90
N VAL A 159 9.49 31.49 5.85
CA VAL A 159 10.92 31.17 5.97
C VAL A 159 11.66 32.19 6.85
N GLY A 160 12.51 31.68 7.75
CA GLY A 160 13.26 32.50 8.70
C GLY A 160 12.42 33.11 9.83
N ARG A 161 11.16 32.71 10.00
CA ARG A 161 10.29 33.16 11.10
C ARG A 161 10.06 32.03 12.09
N ASP A 162 9.93 32.43 13.35
CA ASP A 162 9.51 31.53 14.43
C ASP A 162 7.99 31.39 14.39
N PHE A 163 7.49 30.21 14.74
CA PHE A 163 6.07 29.91 14.85
C PHE A 163 5.75 29.30 16.21
N ALA A 164 4.53 29.52 16.67
CA ALA A 164 3.96 28.88 17.84
C ALA A 164 2.58 28.33 17.49
N LEU A 165 2.33 27.09 17.89
CA LEU A 165 1.05 26.43 17.76
C LEU A 165 0.40 26.28 19.14
N LEU A 166 -0.89 26.59 19.18
CA LEU A 166 -1.65 26.77 20.40
C LEU A 166 -2.79 25.75 20.48
N ARG A 167 -3.13 25.37 21.72
CA ARG A 167 -4.33 24.62 22.06
C ARG A 167 -5.22 25.45 22.98
N GLY A 168 -6.52 25.50 22.69
CA GLY A 168 -7.48 26.36 23.38
C GLY A 168 -7.65 27.71 22.69
N GLU A 169 -8.51 28.55 23.25
CA GLU A 169 -8.90 29.85 22.71
C GLU A 169 -8.75 30.95 23.76
N GLY A 170 -8.63 32.20 23.31
CA GLY A 170 -8.55 33.37 24.19
C GLY A 170 -7.28 33.38 25.06
N GLU A 171 -7.40 33.97 26.25
CA GLU A 171 -6.29 34.13 27.21
C GLU A 171 -5.80 32.79 27.80
N ASP A 172 -6.60 31.72 27.72
CA ASP A 172 -6.26 30.38 28.22
C ASP A 172 -5.48 29.53 27.19
N ALA A 173 -5.21 30.06 26.00
CA ALA A 173 -4.51 29.33 24.94
C ALA A 173 -3.09 28.94 25.37
N ARG A 174 -2.80 27.64 25.33
CA ARG A 174 -1.50 27.09 25.73
C ARG A 174 -0.65 26.75 24.52
N ARG A 175 0.62 27.16 24.55
CA ARG A 175 1.62 26.74 23.55
C ARG A 175 1.90 25.25 23.68
N VAL A 176 1.67 24.51 22.60
CA VAL A 176 1.83 23.05 22.55
C VAL A 176 2.94 22.60 21.62
N CYS A 177 3.25 23.40 20.60
CA CYS A 177 4.36 23.17 19.68
C CYS A 177 4.94 24.52 19.25
N TRP A 178 6.24 24.59 18.99
CA TRP A 178 6.91 25.78 18.47
C TRP A 178 8.16 25.42 17.71
N GLY A 179 8.69 26.38 16.97
CA GLY A 179 9.93 26.21 16.22
C GLY A 179 10.15 27.36 15.26
N ARG A 180 11.03 27.14 14.28
CA ARG A 180 11.40 28.10 13.25
C ARG A 180 11.34 27.47 11.88
N VAL A 181 10.82 28.18 10.89
CA VAL A 181 10.88 27.74 9.50
C VAL A 181 12.30 27.96 8.98
N LEU A 182 13.03 26.87 8.74
CA LEU A 182 14.42 26.89 8.29
C LEU A 182 14.51 27.13 6.78
N GLU A 183 13.72 26.37 6.02
CA GLU A 183 13.73 26.37 4.56
C GLU A 183 12.30 26.19 4.03
N MET A 184 12.03 26.80 2.88
CA MET A 184 10.74 26.69 2.22
C MET A 184 10.92 26.85 0.70
N ASP A 185 10.37 25.90 -0.05
CA ASP A 185 10.29 25.88 -1.51
C ASP A 185 8.86 25.50 -1.91
N PRO A 186 7.93 26.47 -2.00
CA PRO A 186 6.53 26.20 -2.30
C PRO A 186 6.31 25.70 -3.74
N PRO A 187 5.43 24.70 -3.98
CA PRO A 187 4.68 23.91 -3.00
C PRO A 187 5.39 22.58 -2.64
N HIS A 188 6.69 22.45 -2.85
CA HIS A 188 7.42 21.18 -2.87
C HIS A 188 8.02 20.78 -1.53
N ARG A 189 8.52 21.72 -0.72
CA ARG A 189 9.25 21.35 0.50
C ARG A 189 9.25 22.45 1.56
N MET A 190 9.03 22.06 2.82
CA MET A 190 9.23 22.92 3.99
C MET A 190 10.03 22.19 5.05
N ARG A 191 11.02 22.85 5.65
CA ARG A 191 11.76 22.31 6.80
C ARG A 191 11.65 23.26 7.98
N THR A 192 11.29 22.73 9.14
CA THR A 192 11.10 23.51 10.37
C THR A 192 11.87 22.89 11.51
N THR A 193 12.35 23.69 12.45
CA THR A 193 12.57 23.17 13.80
C THR A 193 11.22 22.88 14.43
N PHE A 194 11.18 21.94 15.35
CA PHE A 194 9.98 21.47 16.00
C PHE A 194 10.32 21.18 17.46
N THR A 195 9.51 21.68 18.37
CA THR A 195 9.70 21.45 19.80
C THR A 195 8.35 21.44 20.49
N VAL A 196 8.23 20.57 21.48
CA VAL A 196 7.06 20.47 22.36
C VAL A 196 7.54 20.34 23.80
N ASN A 197 6.66 20.54 24.77
CA ASN A 197 7.02 20.40 26.18
C ASN A 197 7.59 19.01 26.51
N ALA A 198 7.11 17.95 25.85
CA ALA A 198 7.57 16.58 26.05
C ALA A 198 9.01 16.32 25.57
N LEU A 199 9.61 17.25 24.82
CA LEU A 199 11.00 17.17 24.37
C LEU A 199 11.98 17.81 25.38
N GLU A 200 11.48 18.39 26.48
CA GLU A 200 12.31 18.93 27.57
C GLU A 200 13.39 19.94 27.09
N GLY A 201 13.07 20.71 26.05
CA GLY A 201 13.97 21.71 25.45
C GLY A 201 14.84 21.17 24.31
N LEU A 202 14.75 19.89 23.98
CA LEU A 202 15.37 19.32 22.78
C LEU A 202 14.67 19.86 21.53
N GLU A 203 15.47 20.48 20.66
CA GLU A 203 15.01 20.92 19.34
C GLU A 203 15.15 19.77 18.33
N THR A 204 14.06 19.47 17.64
CA THR A 204 14.01 18.47 16.56
C THR A 204 13.73 19.15 15.23
N VAL A 205 13.82 18.39 14.13
CA VAL A 205 13.57 18.93 12.78
C VAL A 205 12.47 18.14 12.11
N VAL A 206 11.50 18.84 11.53
CA VAL A 206 10.44 18.25 10.70
C VAL A 206 10.58 18.75 9.28
N THR A 207 10.65 17.82 8.33
CA THR A 207 10.62 18.09 6.89
C THR A 207 9.30 17.60 6.32
N TYR A 208 8.62 18.47 5.59
CA TYR A 208 7.47 18.17 4.76
C TYR A 208 7.91 18.23 3.30
N ALA A 209 7.64 17.19 2.51
CA ALA A 209 7.91 17.14 1.08
C ALA A 209 6.66 16.73 0.31
N LEU A 210 6.25 17.52 -0.67
CA LEU A 210 5.13 17.24 -1.55
C LEU A 210 5.63 16.93 -2.96
N GLU A 211 5.15 15.82 -3.50
CA GLU A 211 5.43 15.41 -4.86
C GLU A 211 4.11 15.18 -5.60
N ALA A 212 4.02 15.69 -6.83
CA ALA A 212 2.92 15.34 -7.72
C ALA A 212 3.01 13.85 -8.09
N VAL A 213 1.88 13.16 -8.01
CA VAL A 213 1.72 11.77 -8.46
C VAL A 213 0.51 11.68 -9.37
N ALA A 214 0.37 10.58 -10.12
CA ALA A 214 -0.79 10.40 -10.98
C ALA A 214 -2.10 10.51 -10.17
N GLY A 215 -2.90 11.53 -10.47
CA GLY A 215 -4.19 11.78 -9.80
C GLY A 215 -4.12 12.51 -8.45
N GLY A 216 -2.96 13.06 -8.05
CA GLY A 216 -2.90 13.86 -6.83
C GLY A 216 -1.49 14.14 -6.29
N THR A 217 -1.37 14.14 -4.96
CA THR A 217 -0.14 14.50 -4.24
C THR A 217 0.28 13.41 -3.27
N ARG A 218 1.59 13.12 -3.21
CA ARG A 218 2.24 12.41 -2.11
C ARG A 218 2.86 13.44 -1.16
N LEU A 219 2.48 13.41 0.11
CA LEU A 219 3.14 14.16 1.18
C LEU A 219 3.95 13.19 2.03
N THR A 220 5.26 13.42 2.11
CA THR A 220 6.17 12.74 3.01
C THR A 220 6.58 13.66 4.15
N LEU A 221 6.48 13.17 5.38
CA LEU A 221 6.97 13.84 6.58
C LEU A 221 8.11 13.04 7.18
N THR A 222 9.20 13.73 7.50
CA THR A 222 10.35 13.17 8.21
C THR A 222 10.60 14.00 9.47
N HIS A 223 10.70 13.35 10.64
CA HIS A 223 10.96 13.99 11.93
C HIS A 223 12.24 13.40 12.54
N GLU A 224 13.28 14.23 12.60
CA GLU A 224 14.66 13.89 12.99
C GLU A 224 15.04 14.57 14.31
N GLY A 225 16.08 14.08 14.99
CA GLY A 225 16.55 14.64 16.26
C GLY A 225 15.91 14.01 17.51
N LEU A 226 15.06 12.98 17.36
CA LEU A 226 14.34 12.34 18.48
C LEU A 226 15.24 11.42 19.34
N GLY A 227 16.45 11.11 18.87
CA GLY A 227 17.37 10.18 19.54
C GLY A 227 18.06 10.71 20.78
N ALA A 228 18.08 12.03 20.98
CA ALA A 228 18.85 12.64 22.07
C ALA A 228 18.23 12.47 23.48
N ALA A 229 17.06 11.83 23.58
CA ALA A 229 16.34 11.65 24.85
C ALA A 229 16.75 10.40 25.67
N GLY A 230 17.86 9.74 25.33
CA GLY A 230 18.41 8.61 26.09
C GLY A 230 17.42 7.44 26.23
N ASP A 231 17.28 6.89 27.44
CA ASP A 231 16.49 5.67 27.71
C ASP A 231 14.99 5.80 27.42
N LYS A 232 14.46 7.02 27.30
CA LYS A 232 13.05 7.28 26.98
C LYS A 232 12.79 7.49 25.48
N ALA A 233 13.84 7.57 24.67
CA ALA A 233 13.74 7.96 23.27
C ALA A 233 12.77 7.07 22.47
N LEU A 234 12.77 5.75 22.72
CA LEU A 234 11.88 4.82 22.01
C LEU A 234 10.39 5.04 22.36
N VAL A 235 10.07 5.22 23.65
CA VAL A 235 8.68 5.44 24.09
C VAL A 235 8.17 6.80 23.60
N GLN A 236 9.00 7.84 23.67
CA GLN A 236 8.68 9.15 23.10
C GLN A 236 8.48 9.08 21.59
N LEU A 237 9.36 8.37 20.86
CA LEU A 237 9.21 8.18 19.43
C LEU A 237 7.87 7.53 19.09
N MET A 238 7.48 6.45 19.78
CA MET A 238 6.19 5.79 19.56
C MET A 238 5.01 6.74 19.82
N ALA A 239 5.10 7.60 20.85
CA ALA A 239 4.08 8.59 21.15
C ALA A 239 3.99 9.68 20.05
N PHE A 240 5.12 10.16 19.54
CA PHE A 240 5.15 11.09 18.41
C PHE A 240 4.63 10.46 17.13
N ASP A 241 4.99 9.20 16.88
CA ASP A 241 4.56 8.44 15.70
C ASP A 241 3.04 8.31 15.64
N GLY A 242 2.40 7.87 16.73
CA GLY A 242 0.95 7.80 16.84
C GLY A 242 0.27 9.18 16.87
N GLY A 243 0.98 10.22 17.35
CA GLY A 243 0.53 11.61 17.24
C GLY A 243 0.42 12.07 15.79
N TRP A 244 1.45 11.81 14.98
CA TRP A 244 1.44 12.12 13.55
C TRP A 244 0.35 11.37 12.79
N ASP A 245 0.11 10.09 13.10
CA ASP A 245 -0.99 9.33 12.48
C ASP A 245 -2.35 9.99 12.70
N ARG A 246 -2.61 10.45 13.93
CA ARG A 246 -3.85 11.18 14.25
C ARG A 246 -3.96 12.48 13.45
N HIS A 247 -2.89 13.29 13.44
CA HIS A 247 -2.88 14.56 12.72
C HIS A 247 -3.06 14.35 11.20
N PHE A 248 -2.46 13.32 10.61
CA PHE A 248 -2.66 13.02 9.20
C PHE A 248 -4.08 12.54 8.86
N ALA A 249 -4.77 11.88 9.79
CA ALA A 249 -6.19 11.58 9.63
C ALA A 249 -7.03 12.86 9.56
N GLU A 250 -6.77 13.84 10.43
CA GLU A 250 -7.44 15.15 10.40
C GLU A 250 -7.12 15.93 9.12
N LEU A 251 -5.87 15.87 8.63
CA LEU A 251 -5.47 16.55 7.38
C LEU A 251 -6.25 16.00 6.18
N ARG A 252 -6.47 14.68 6.13
CA ARG A 252 -7.30 14.06 5.10
C ARG A 252 -8.75 14.55 5.17
N ALA A 253 -9.31 14.64 6.37
CA ALA A 253 -10.67 15.12 6.57
C ALA A 253 -10.82 16.59 6.15
N ALA A 254 -9.88 17.45 6.56
CA ALA A 254 -9.88 18.87 6.22
C ALA A 254 -9.77 19.12 4.71
N LEU A 255 -8.91 18.36 4.01
CA LEU A 255 -8.77 18.43 2.56
C LEU A 255 -10.02 17.93 1.82
N ALA A 256 -10.67 16.87 2.32
CA ALA A 256 -11.92 16.37 1.76
C ALA A 256 -13.05 17.41 1.88
N ALA A 257 -13.22 18.02 3.07
CA ALA A 257 -14.21 19.06 3.31
C ALA A 257 -13.99 20.29 2.41
N ALA A 258 -12.73 20.74 2.25
CA ALA A 258 -12.40 21.87 1.38
C ALA A 258 -12.71 21.58 -0.11
N ALA A 259 -12.61 20.32 -0.54
CA ALA A 259 -12.97 19.92 -1.90
C ALA A 259 -14.49 19.93 -2.14
N GLU A 260 -15.30 19.63 -1.13
CA GLU A 260 -16.76 19.68 -1.18
C GLU A 260 -17.28 21.12 -1.25
N THR A 261 -16.75 22.02 -0.41
CA THR A 261 -17.14 23.45 -0.44
C THR A 261 -16.86 24.11 -1.79
N ASN A 262 -15.77 23.73 -2.47
CA ASN A 262 -15.46 24.24 -3.80
C ASN A 262 -16.42 23.73 -4.90
N ARG A 263 -17.11 22.59 -4.70
CA ARG A 263 -18.09 22.06 -5.67
C ARG A 263 -19.48 22.66 -5.50
N GLU A 264 -19.83 23.14 -4.31
CA GLU A 264 -21.12 23.77 -4.04
C GLU A 264 -21.14 25.27 -4.41
N GLY A 265 -19.97 25.87 -4.61
CA GLY A 265 -19.81 27.28 -5.03
C GLY A 265 -19.61 27.52 -6.53
N GLU A 266 -19.52 26.47 -7.34
CA GLU A 266 -19.50 26.49 -8.83
C GLU A 266 -20.89 26.22 -9.42
#